data_AF-A0AAV2H6B6-F1
#
_entry.id   AF-A0AAV2H6B6-F1
#
_cell.length_a   1.000
_cell.length_b   1.000
_cell.length_c   1.000
_cell.angle_alpha   90.00
_cell.angle_beta   90.00
_cell.angle_gamma   90.00
#
_symmetry.space_group_name_H-M   'P 1'
#
loop_
_entity.id
_entity.type
_entity.pdbx_description
1 polymer ?
#
loop_
_entity_poly.entity_id
_entity_poly.type
_entity_poly.pdbx_seq_one_letter_code
_entity_poly.pdbx_strand_id
1 'polypeptide(L)'
;MANMGDMKLKMAVDYKVPEDKKLTEHRARKKLVYLEEIIFSIKKQFNLKMLTLREQKVQYVKRMNEYSRLIEANQAVLPAGEIIKVPHVEPMALAENPHSYMDYSADDIRIYKKQIEEKMKAA
;
A
#
# COMPACT_ATOMS: atom_id res chain seq x y z
N MET A 1 27.69 -45.75 27.34
CA MET A 1 27.13 -45.47 26.01
C MET A 1 25.63 -45.66 26.12
N ALA A 2 24.87 -44.56 26.18
CA ALA A 2 23.46 -44.57 26.53
C ALA A 2 22.62 -45.12 25.36
N ASN A 3 21.79 -46.13 25.64
CA ASN A 3 20.90 -46.75 24.67
C ASN A 3 20.00 -45.67 24.04
N MET A 4 20.21 -45.41 22.74
CA MET A 4 19.22 -44.75 21.91
C MET A 4 18.04 -45.72 21.85
N GLY A 5 17.02 -45.48 22.69
CA GLY A 5 15.88 -46.38 22.84
C GLY A 5 15.20 -46.69 21.51
N ASP A 6 14.36 -47.73 21.47
CA ASP A 6 13.67 -48.24 20.28
C ASP A 6 12.80 -47.14 19.62
N MET A 7 13.40 -46.39 18.69
CA MET A 7 12.72 -45.35 17.91
C MET A 7 12.08 -46.01 16.69
N LYS A 8 10.89 -46.56 16.89
CA LYS A 8 10.06 -47.05 15.79
C LYS A 8 9.89 -45.97 14.72
N LEU A 9 10.11 -46.35 13.47
CA LEU A 9 9.87 -45.47 12.33
C LEU A 9 8.37 -45.13 12.26
N LYS A 10 8.02 -43.94 11.78
CA LYS A 10 6.60 -43.52 11.65
C LYS A 10 5.76 -44.45 10.77
N MET A 11 6.40 -45.25 9.92
CA MET A 11 5.76 -46.23 9.03
C MET A 11 5.68 -47.64 9.65
N ALA A 12 6.26 -47.87 10.83
CA ALA A 12 6.18 -49.15 11.51
C ALA A 12 4.76 -49.39 12.03
N VAL A 13 4.31 -50.64 11.96
CA VAL A 13 2.94 -51.06 12.32
C VAL A 13 2.66 -50.86 13.82
N ASP A 14 3.70 -50.88 14.65
CA ASP A 14 3.65 -50.71 16.10
C ASP A 14 3.96 -49.27 16.57
N TYR A 15 4.12 -48.32 15.63
CA TYR A 15 4.38 -46.92 15.98
C TYR A 15 3.16 -46.28 16.65
N LYS A 16 3.34 -45.82 17.90
CA LYS A 16 2.36 -44.99 18.62
C LYS A 16 2.87 -43.57 18.74
N VAL A 17 2.05 -42.60 18.35
CA VAL A 17 2.38 -41.18 18.51
C VAL A 17 2.47 -40.87 20.01
N PRO A 18 3.60 -40.31 20.51
CA PRO A 18 3.73 -39.90 21.90
C PRO A 18 2.66 -38.89 22.30
N GLU A 19 2.15 -38.95 23.53
CA GLU A 19 1.06 -38.08 24.03
C GLU A 19 1.35 -36.57 23.84
N ASP A 20 2.59 -36.15 24.04
CA ASP A 20 3.00 -34.76 23.84
C ASP A 20 2.94 -34.31 22.38
N LYS A 21 3.04 -35.26 21.45
CA LYS A 21 2.95 -35.05 20.00
C LYS A 21 1.54 -35.29 19.46
N LYS A 22 0.62 -35.84 20.26
CA LYS A 22 -0.78 -36.01 19.86
C LYS A 22 -1.47 -34.65 19.79
N LEU A 23 -2.11 -34.42 18.66
CA LEU A 23 -2.97 -33.27 18.46
C LEU A 23 -4.36 -33.60 18.99
N THR A 24 -4.62 -33.21 20.24
CA THR A 24 -5.98 -33.23 20.79
C THR A 24 -6.80 -32.11 20.16
N GLU A 25 -8.11 -32.29 20.06
CA GLU A 25 -9.05 -31.27 19.58
C GLU A 25 -8.83 -29.90 20.26
N HIS A 26 -8.66 -29.90 21.58
CA HIS A 26 -8.39 -28.67 22.33
C HIS A 26 -7.08 -27.98 21.92
N ARG A 27 -6.01 -28.75 21.68
CA ARG A 27 -4.72 -28.23 21.19
C ARG A 27 -4.84 -27.72 19.76
N ALA A 28 -5.64 -28.37 18.91
CA ALA A 28 -5.91 -27.92 17.55
C ALA A 28 -6.67 -26.58 17.54
N ARG A 29 -7.73 -26.46 18.34
CA ARG A 29 -8.51 -25.21 18.47
C ARG A 29 -7.64 -24.05 18.96
N LYS A 30 -6.79 -24.26 19.97
CA LYS A 30 -5.84 -23.24 20.44
C LYS A 30 -4.86 -22.80 19.34
N LYS A 31 -4.35 -23.75 18.55
CA LYS A 31 -3.48 -23.43 17.41
C LYS A 31 -4.20 -22.63 16.34
N LEU A 32 -5.47 -22.93 16.06
CA LEU A 32 -6.26 -22.17 15.08
C LEU A 32 -6.46 -20.72 15.52
N VAL A 33 -6.83 -20.48 16.78
CA VAL A 33 -6.98 -19.12 17.33
C VAL A 33 -5.67 -18.35 17.22
N TYR A 34 -4.55 -18.98 17.60
CA TYR A 34 -3.23 -18.35 17.49
C TYR A 34 -2.85 -18.00 16.03
N LEU A 35 -3.16 -18.88 15.07
CA LEU A 35 -2.93 -18.61 13.66
C LEU A 35 -3.81 -17.46 13.14
N GLU A 36 -5.05 -17.38 13.59
CA GLU A 36 -5.96 -16.29 13.25
C GLU A 36 -5.42 -14.93 13.74
N GLU A 37 -4.92 -14.89 14.98
CA GLU A 37 -4.26 -13.70 15.54
C GLU A 37 -3.02 -13.28 14.73
N ILE A 38 -2.20 -14.25 14.32
CA ILE A 38 -1.03 -13.98 13.47
C ILE A 38 -1.47 -13.40 12.11
N ILE A 39 -2.44 -14.04 11.45
CA ILE A 39 -2.94 -13.59 10.15
C ILE A 39 -3.49 -12.17 10.26
N PHE A 40 -4.27 -11.90 11.31
CA PHE A 40 -4.78 -10.56 11.58
C PHE A 40 -3.66 -9.55 11.78
N SER A 41 -2.65 -9.87 12.60
CA SER A 41 -1.50 -9.02 12.87
C SER A 41 -0.73 -8.68 11.58
N ILE A 42 -0.44 -9.68 10.74
CA ILE A 42 0.28 -9.49 9.47
C ILE A 42 -0.53 -8.59 8.54
N LYS A 43 -1.84 -8.83 8.37
CA LYS A 43 -2.71 -7.98 7.55
C LYS A 43 -2.73 -6.54 8.05
N LYS A 44 -2.83 -6.35 9.37
CA LYS A 44 -2.81 -5.02 9.99
C LYS A 44 -1.49 -4.29 9.74
N GLN A 45 -0.35 -4.96 9.95
CA GLN A 45 0.97 -4.39 9.72
C GLN A 45 1.19 -4.01 8.25
N PHE A 46 0.78 -4.89 7.33
CA PHE A 46 0.84 -4.61 5.89
C PHE A 46 0.03 -3.37 5.54
N ASN A 47 -1.24 -3.31 5.98
CA ASN A 47 -2.12 -2.17 5.70
C ASN A 47 -1.56 -0.87 6.28
N LEU A 48 -1.01 -0.90 7.51
CA LEU A 48 -0.36 0.26 8.11
C LEU A 48 0.85 0.71 7.30
N LYS A 49 1.71 -0.21 6.86
CA LYS A 49 2.89 0.13 6.06
C LYS A 49 2.51 0.72 4.72
N MET A 50 1.49 0.17 4.06
CA MET A 50 0.94 0.71 2.82
C MET A 50 0.39 2.12 3.00
N LEU A 51 -0.31 2.39 4.11
CA LEU A 51 -0.81 3.72 4.43
C LEU A 51 0.33 4.71 4.64
N THR A 52 1.36 4.35 5.41
CA THR A 52 2.54 5.20 5.62
C THR A 52 3.26 5.51 4.31
N LEU A 53 3.44 4.51 3.43
CA LEU A 53 4.08 4.72 2.11
C LEU A 53 3.26 5.68 1.25
N ARG A 54 1.93 5.56 1.28
CA ARG A 54 1.03 6.48 0.59
C ARG A 54 1.17 7.91 1.11
N GLU A 55 1.16 8.11 2.42
CA GLU A 55 1.33 9.43 3.05
C GLU A 55 2.69 10.05 2.69
N GLN A 56 3.76 9.24 2.71
CA GLN A 56 5.09 9.68 2.28
C GLN A 56 5.11 10.11 0.81
N LYS A 57 4.49 9.33 -0.08
CA LYS A 57 4.38 9.69 -1.51
C LYS A 57 3.65 11.03 -1.69
N VAL A 58 2.54 11.26 -0.99
CA VAL A 58 1.81 12.54 -1.01
C VAL A 58 2.74 13.70 -0.61
N GLN A 59 3.50 13.54 0.48
CA GLN A 59 4.44 14.57 0.92
C GLN A 59 5.56 14.82 -0.10
N TYR A 60 6.11 13.78 -0.72
CA TYR A 60 7.15 13.92 -1.73
C TYR A 60 6.64 14.61 -2.99
N VAL A 61 5.47 14.22 -3.51
CA VAL A 61 4.85 14.88 -4.67
C VAL A 61 4.59 16.36 -4.38
N LYS A 62 4.09 16.68 -3.18
CA LYS A 62 3.91 18.08 -2.75
C LYS A 62 5.23 18.86 -2.76
N ARG A 63 6.29 18.33 -2.16
CA ARG A 63 7.62 18.97 -2.15
C ARG A 63 8.21 19.11 -3.56
N MET A 64 8.06 18.10 -4.40
CA MET A 64 8.52 18.17 -5.79
C MET A 64 7.81 19.31 -6.54
N ASN A 65 6.49 19.45 -6.37
CA ASN A 65 5.74 20.56 -6.96
C ASN A 65 6.16 21.92 -6.41
N GLU A 66 6.45 22.03 -5.12
CA GLU A 66 7.00 23.25 -4.51
C GLU A 66 8.36 23.62 -5.12
N TYR A 67 9.26 22.65 -5.28
CA TYR A 67 10.56 22.87 -5.93
C TYR A 67 10.42 23.26 -7.41
N SER A 68 9.52 22.61 -8.16
CA SER A 68 9.25 22.98 -9.55
C SER A 68 8.81 24.44 -9.66
N ARG A 69 7.90 24.91 -8.78
CA ARG A 69 7.47 26.31 -8.75
C ARG A 69 8.61 27.27 -8.40
N LEU A 70 9.50 26.89 -7.48
CA LEU A 70 10.67 27.70 -7.12
C LEU A 70 11.66 27.81 -8.30
N ILE A 71 11.89 26.69 -9.01
CA ILE A 71 12.75 26.69 -10.20
C ILE A 71 12.14 27.57 -11.28
N GLU A 72 10.84 27.45 -11.56
CA GLU A 72 10.13 28.31 -12.51
C GLU A 72 10.24 29.79 -12.16
N ALA A 73 10.07 30.14 -10.88
CA ALA A 73 10.21 31.51 -10.40
C ALA A 73 11.63 32.06 -10.59
N ASN A 74 12.66 31.25 -10.30
CA ASN A 74 14.06 31.64 -10.49
C ASN A 74 14.42 31.76 -11.98
N GLN A 75 13.92 30.84 -12.82
CA GLN A 75 14.16 30.88 -14.26
C GLN A 75 13.47 32.03 -14.98
N ALA A 76 12.40 32.59 -14.42
CA ALA A 76 11.76 33.79 -14.96
C ALA A 76 12.68 35.03 -14.94
N VAL A 77 13.73 35.03 -14.12
CA VAL A 77 14.69 36.13 -13.97
C VAL A 77 15.98 35.88 -14.79
N LEU A 78 16.19 34.65 -15.25
CA LEU A 78 17.42 34.23 -15.94
C LEU A 78 17.36 34.56 -17.46
N PRO A 79 18.52 34.85 -18.08
CA PRO A 79 18.60 35.02 -19.53
C PRO A 79 18.29 33.71 -20.27
N ALA A 80 17.73 33.82 -21.49
CA ALA A 80 17.17 32.70 -22.24
C ALA A 80 18.14 31.51 -22.50
N GLY A 81 19.46 31.73 -22.44
CA GLY A 81 20.48 30.70 -22.62
C GLY A 81 20.73 29.81 -21.39
N GLU A 82 20.21 30.18 -20.22
CA GLU A 82 20.44 29.48 -18.94
C GLU A 82 19.18 28.75 -18.42
N ILE A 83 18.08 28.79 -19.18
CA ILE A 83 16.81 28.16 -18.80
C ILE A 83 16.91 26.64 -18.99
N ILE A 84 16.66 25.89 -17.92
CA ILE A 84 16.64 24.43 -17.92
C ILE A 84 15.19 23.93 -17.96
N LYS A 85 14.95 22.80 -18.62
CA LYS A 85 13.63 22.16 -18.61
C LYS A 85 13.35 21.56 -17.22
N VAL A 86 12.29 22.02 -16.58
CA VAL A 86 11.83 21.47 -15.29
C VAL A 86 11.27 20.06 -15.50
N PRO A 87 11.64 19.08 -14.67
CA PRO A 87 11.10 17.73 -14.76
C PRO A 87 9.60 17.73 -14.47
N HIS A 88 8.84 16.95 -15.26
CA HIS A 88 7.41 16.77 -15.05
C HIS A 88 7.18 15.90 -13.81
N VAL A 89 6.31 16.36 -12.91
CA VAL A 89 5.87 15.61 -11.74
C VAL A 89 4.50 15.03 -12.07
N GLU A 90 4.41 13.70 -12.14
CA GLU A 90 3.13 13.04 -12.39
C GLU A 90 2.19 13.21 -11.19
N PRO A 91 0.92 13.59 -11.41
CA PRO A 91 -0.06 13.67 -10.35
C PRO A 91 -0.40 12.26 -9.83
N MET A 92 -0.75 12.18 -8.55
CA MET A 92 -1.19 10.91 -7.96
C MET A 92 -2.54 10.49 -8.54
N ALA A 93 -2.68 9.21 -8.89
CA ALA A 93 -3.95 8.67 -9.33
C ALA A 93 -4.96 8.61 -8.17
N LEU A 94 -6.25 8.71 -8.47
CA LEU A 94 -7.32 8.65 -7.45
C LEU A 94 -7.30 7.31 -6.68
N ALA A 95 -6.93 6.22 -7.34
CA ALA A 95 -6.75 4.92 -6.69
C ALA A 95 -5.61 4.91 -5.65
N GLU A 96 -4.60 5.76 -5.85
CA GLU A 96 -3.48 5.91 -4.92
C GLU A 96 -3.81 6.84 -3.76
N ASN A 97 -4.62 7.88 -3.98
CA ASN A 97 -5.08 8.79 -2.92
C ASN A 97 -6.61 9.00 -2.98
N PRO A 98 -7.41 8.14 -2.32
CA PRO A 98 -8.87 8.25 -2.33
C PRO A 98 -9.40 9.56 -1.73
N HIS A 99 -8.66 10.17 -0.81
CA HIS A 99 -9.07 11.45 -0.21
C HIS A 99 -9.07 12.60 -1.23
N SER A 100 -8.32 12.46 -2.33
CA SER A 100 -8.26 13.44 -3.41
C SER A 100 -9.56 13.55 -4.20
N TYR A 101 -10.58 12.72 -3.95
CA TYR A 101 -11.84 12.78 -4.71
C TYR A 101 -12.58 14.12 -4.53
N MET A 102 -12.38 14.77 -3.39
CA MET A 102 -12.96 16.09 -3.10
C MET A 102 -12.15 17.24 -3.70
N ASP A 103 -10.93 16.96 -4.16
CA ASP A 103 -10.07 17.96 -4.75
C ASP A 103 -10.44 18.11 -6.23
N TYR A 104 -10.79 19.32 -6.63
CA TYR A 104 -11.13 19.65 -8.02
C TYR A 104 -10.14 20.66 -8.58
N SER A 105 -9.59 20.37 -9.76
CA SER A 105 -8.79 21.34 -10.50
C SER A 105 -9.69 22.35 -11.22
N ALA A 106 -9.14 23.53 -11.51
CA ALA A 106 -9.80 24.53 -12.36
C ALA A 106 -10.14 23.96 -13.75
N ASP A 107 -9.34 23.00 -14.23
CA ASP A 107 -9.59 22.29 -15.47
C ASP A 107 -10.80 21.37 -15.39
N ASP A 108 -10.99 20.67 -14.26
CA ASP A 108 -12.15 19.81 -14.04
C ASP A 108 -13.45 20.63 -14.04
N ILE A 109 -13.41 21.80 -13.39
CA ILE A 109 -14.54 22.76 -13.39
C ILE A 109 -14.85 23.23 -14.82
N ARG A 110 -13.81 23.51 -15.62
CA ARG A 110 -13.97 23.96 -17.01
C ARG A 110 -14.56 22.87 -17.90
N ILE A 111 -14.12 21.63 -17.73
CA ILE A 111 -14.67 20.46 -18.45
C ILE A 111 -16.14 20.28 -18.06
N TYR A 112 -16.45 20.34 -16.77
CA TYR A 112 -17.81 20.20 -16.27
C TYR A 112 -18.75 21.28 -16.80
N LYS A 113 -18.31 22.54 -16.87
CA LYS A 113 -19.08 23.64 -17.49
C LYS A 113 -19.42 23.34 -18.95
N LYS A 114 -18.44 22.88 -19.74
CA LYS A 114 -18.70 22.48 -21.13
C LYS A 114 -19.73 21.36 -21.25
N GLN A 115 -19.66 20.36 -20.36
CA GLN A 115 -20.63 19.26 -20.33
C GLN A 115 -22.05 19.75 -20.01
N ILE A 116 -22.20 20.75 -19.13
CA ILE A 116 -23.51 21.37 -18.86
C ILE A 116 -24.03 22.10 -20.09
N GLU A 117 -23.19 22.90 -20.75
CA GLU A 117 -23.59 23.64 -21.96
C GLU A 117 -24.00 22.71 -23.11
N GLU A 118 -23.31 21.59 -23.30
CA GLU A 118 -23.67 20.57 -24.28
C GLU A 118 -25.01 19.90 -23.95
N LYS A 119 -25.25 19.56 -22.67
CA LYS A 119 -26.53 19.00 -22.23
C LYS A 119 -27.69 19.99 -22.37
N MET A 120 -27.45 21.27 -22.13
CA MET A 120 -28.46 22.33 -22.29
C MET A 120 -28.76 22.65 -23.76
N LYS A 121 -27.81 22.41 -24.69
CA LYS A 121 -28.04 22.55 -26.14
C LYS A 121 -28.71 21.33 -26.77
N ALA A 122 -28.60 20.17 -26.13
CA ALA A 122 -29.21 18.92 -26.58
C ALA A 122 -30.64 18.71 -26.04
N ALA A 123 -31.10 19.56 -25.13
CA ALA A 123 -32.46 19.62 -24.59
C ALA A 123 -33.26 20.73 -25.27
#